data_AF-A0A6C0EZJ4-F1
#
_entry.id   AF-A0A6C0EZJ4-F1
#
_cell.length_a   1.000
_cell.length_b   1.000
_cell.length_c   1.000
_cell.angle_alpha   90.00
_cell.angle_beta   90.00
_cell.angle_gamma   90.00
#
_symmetry.space_group_name_H-M   'P 1'
#
loop_
_entity.id
_entity.type
_entity.pdbx_description
1 polymer ?
#
loop_
_entity_poly.entity_id
_entity_poly.type
_entity_poly.pdbx_seq_one_letter_code
_entity_poly.pdbx_strand_id
1 'polypeptide(L)'
;MSQNTGRNQPPPSESATGGSSSSGSGSGSGSGSGSGSGSGSSFRMPSQLCMQHAAKLGIVEDRPIMLDYWTLSLEKKVIIGVKENGEKLLVKSEDEYTSPVSKIFKIETEYIILTENSIYIVSSDIQSNRIN
;
A
#
# COMPACT_ATOMS: atom_id res chain seq x y z
N MET A 1 41.31 27.08 56.14
CA MET A 1 42.17 25.92 56.45
C MET A 1 41.29 24.69 56.58
N SER A 2 41.83 23.53 56.18
CA SER A 2 41.22 22.18 56.25
C SER A 2 40.33 21.84 55.05
N GLN A 3 40.94 21.50 53.90
CA GLN A 3 41.52 20.20 53.51
C GLN A 3 40.46 19.16 53.13
N ASN A 4 40.37 18.96 51.81
CA ASN A 4 39.69 17.87 51.13
C ASN A 4 40.55 16.60 51.25
N THR A 5 40.04 15.59 51.97
CA THR A 5 40.59 14.23 52.08
C THR A 5 39.47 13.30 51.62
N GLY A 6 39.54 12.60 50.49
CA GLY A 6 40.51 11.56 50.16
C GLY A 6 39.84 10.20 50.38
N ARG A 7 39.64 9.44 49.29
CA ARG A 7 39.76 7.97 49.17
C ARG A 7 38.90 7.42 48.02
N ASN A 8 39.58 7.05 46.94
CA ASN A 8 39.13 6.05 45.98
C ASN A 8 39.16 4.67 46.65
N GLN A 9 38.02 3.98 46.65
CA GLN A 9 37.95 2.51 46.70
C GLN A 9 36.73 2.05 45.89
N PRO A 10 36.91 1.22 44.84
CA PRO A 10 35.82 0.39 44.33
C PRO A 10 35.69 -0.89 45.18
N PRO A 11 34.47 -1.41 45.39
CA PRO A 11 34.28 -2.69 46.07
C PRO A 11 34.67 -3.89 45.18
N PRO A 12 35.01 -5.05 45.79
CA PRO A 12 35.59 -6.20 45.12
C PRO A 12 34.56 -7.03 44.35
N SER A 13 35.08 -7.72 43.34
CA SER A 13 34.40 -8.73 42.53
C SER A 13 34.03 -9.98 43.35
N GLU A 14 32.75 -10.33 43.40
CA GLU A 14 32.32 -11.70 43.67
C GLU A 14 31.52 -12.25 42.48
N SER A 15 32.03 -13.39 42.02
CA SER A 15 31.57 -14.25 40.94
C SER A 15 30.64 -15.35 41.45
N ALA A 16 29.85 -15.92 40.53
CA ALA A 16 29.04 -17.15 40.60
C ALA A 16 27.56 -16.91 40.98
N THR A 17 26.53 -17.48 40.34
CA THR A 17 26.40 -18.52 39.29
C THR A 17 24.91 -18.61 38.88
N GLY A 18 24.64 -18.97 37.63
CA GLY A 18 23.32 -19.35 37.09
C GLY A 18 23.12 -18.76 35.69
N GLY A 19 23.45 -19.44 34.58
CA GLY A 19 22.69 -20.57 34.01
C GLY A 19 21.36 -20.06 33.43
N SER A 20 20.98 -20.17 32.16
CA SER A 20 21.52 -20.75 30.93
C SER A 20 20.52 -20.44 29.79
N SER A 21 21.03 -20.30 28.56
CA SER A 21 20.37 -20.54 27.25
C SER A 21 19.12 -19.73 26.81
N SER A 22 19.31 -18.84 25.83
CA SER A 22 18.67 -18.89 24.50
C SER A 22 19.24 -17.72 23.66
N SER A 23 20.19 -17.98 22.75
CA SER A 23 19.99 -18.18 21.30
C SER A 23 19.21 -17.04 20.62
N GLY A 24 19.92 -16.18 19.87
CA GLY A 24 19.28 -15.22 18.98
C GLY A 24 20.18 -14.11 18.43
N SER A 25 21.29 -14.47 17.77
CA SER A 25 22.04 -13.55 16.92
C SER A 25 21.22 -13.20 15.68
N GLY A 26 21.11 -11.93 15.32
CA GLY A 26 20.41 -11.53 14.09
C GLY A 26 20.40 -10.04 13.81
N SER A 27 21.57 -9.46 13.55
CA SER A 27 21.69 -8.19 12.84
C SER A 27 21.19 -8.39 11.40
N GLY A 28 20.05 -7.80 11.05
CA GLY A 28 19.45 -7.90 9.72
C GLY A 28 19.34 -6.55 9.04
N SER A 29 20.45 -6.06 8.49
CA SER A 29 20.45 -5.02 7.45
C SER A 29 19.94 -5.64 6.15
N GLY A 30 18.73 -5.30 5.74
CA GLY A 30 18.09 -5.80 4.53
C GLY A 30 18.02 -4.73 3.43
N SER A 31 19.17 -4.35 2.87
CA SER A 31 19.24 -3.67 1.57
C SER A 31 19.05 -4.71 0.47
N GLY A 32 17.84 -4.79 -0.08
CA GLY A 32 17.54 -5.64 -1.24
C GLY A 32 17.83 -4.93 -2.55
N SER A 33 19.09 -4.90 -2.97
CA SER A 33 19.46 -4.61 -4.36
C SER A 33 19.34 -5.89 -5.18
N GLY A 34 18.28 -6.01 -5.98
CA GLY A 34 18.14 -7.04 -7.00
C GLY A 34 18.49 -6.48 -8.38
N SER A 35 19.71 -6.72 -8.84
CA SER A 35 20.11 -6.51 -10.24
C SER A 35 19.66 -7.70 -11.08
N GLY A 36 18.65 -7.50 -11.93
CA GLY A 36 18.30 -8.35 -13.06
C GLY A 36 18.10 -7.48 -14.29
N SER A 37 19.02 -7.54 -15.24
CA SER A 37 18.92 -6.85 -16.53
C SER A 37 17.92 -7.56 -17.42
N GLY A 38 16.64 -7.16 -17.32
CA GLY A 38 15.62 -7.31 -18.35
C GLY A 38 15.07 -5.92 -18.62
N SER A 39 14.79 -5.57 -19.88
CA SER A 39 14.21 -4.28 -20.28
C SER A 39 13.11 -3.86 -19.29
N GLY A 40 13.41 -2.87 -18.45
CA GLY A 40 12.63 -2.56 -17.26
C GLY A 40 11.20 -2.20 -17.61
N SER A 41 10.28 -3.15 -17.46
CA SER A 41 8.88 -2.85 -17.30
C SER A 41 8.75 -2.10 -15.99
N SER A 42 8.81 -0.76 -16.04
CA SER A 42 8.56 0.07 -14.88
C SER A 42 7.23 -0.33 -14.28
N PHE A 43 7.25 -1.00 -13.12
CA PHE A 43 6.04 -1.29 -12.36
C PHE A 43 5.48 0.03 -11.87
N ARG A 44 4.59 0.63 -12.66
CA ARG A 44 3.98 1.92 -12.36
C ARG A 44 3.11 1.74 -11.13
N MET A 45 3.42 2.44 -10.06
CA MET A 45 2.56 2.52 -8.88
C MET A 45 1.61 3.72 -8.99
N PRO A 46 0.46 3.69 -8.31
CA PRO A 46 -0.37 4.89 -8.16
C PRO A 46 0.42 6.00 -7.46
N SER A 47 0.09 7.25 -7.75
CA SER A 47 0.76 8.38 -7.09
C SER A 47 0.54 8.38 -5.57
N GLN A 48 1.50 8.94 -4.83
CA GLN A 48 1.41 9.06 -3.37
C GLN A 48 0.16 9.83 -2.94
N LEU A 49 -0.20 10.88 -3.69
CA LEU A 49 -1.40 11.67 -3.46
C LEU A 49 -2.66 10.79 -3.62
N CYS A 50 -2.74 10.03 -4.72
CA CYS A 50 -3.85 9.10 -4.94
C CYS A 50 -4.02 8.12 -3.77
N MET A 51 -2.92 7.52 -3.29
CA MET A 51 -2.98 6.60 -2.15
C MET A 51 -3.40 7.28 -0.84
N GLN A 52 -2.96 8.51 -0.58
CA GLN A 52 -3.41 9.27 0.59
C GLN A 52 -4.91 9.57 0.55
N HIS A 53 -5.43 9.96 -0.61
CA HIS A 53 -6.87 10.18 -0.81
C HIS A 53 -7.66 8.87 -0.65
N ALA A 54 -7.18 7.77 -1.23
CA ALA A 54 -7.82 6.47 -1.10
C ALA A 54 -7.85 5.98 0.36
N ALA A 55 -6.74 6.14 1.09
CA ALA A 55 -6.66 5.81 2.52
C ALA A 55 -7.66 6.64 3.34
N LYS A 56 -7.76 7.95 3.08
CA LYS A 56 -8.75 8.81 3.74
C LYS A 56 -10.17 8.33 3.47
N LEU A 57 -10.49 7.97 2.23
CA LEU A 57 -11.81 7.45 1.86
C LEU A 57 -12.08 6.10 2.52
N GLY A 58 -11.10 5.19 2.56
CA GLY A 58 -11.25 3.90 3.23
C GLY A 58 -11.55 4.02 4.73
N ILE A 59 -10.95 5.00 5.41
CA ILE A 59 -11.22 5.31 6.82
C ILE A 59 -12.63 5.90 7.01
N VAL A 60 -13.04 6.85 6.15
CA VAL A 60 -14.31 7.58 6.31
C VAL A 60 -15.51 6.72 5.91
N GLU A 61 -15.37 5.93 4.84
CA GLU A 61 -16.45 5.11 4.27
C GLU A 61 -16.48 3.69 4.86
N ASP A 62 -15.45 3.31 5.64
CA ASP A 62 -15.24 1.94 6.16
C ASP A 62 -15.25 0.89 5.05
N ARG A 63 -14.47 1.12 3.99
CA ARG A 63 -14.38 0.23 2.82
C ARG A 63 -12.94 -0.17 2.51
N PRO A 64 -12.68 -1.46 2.19
CA PRO A 64 -11.38 -1.92 1.76
C PRO A 64 -10.96 -1.27 0.43
N ILE A 65 -9.67 -1.00 0.32
CA ILE A 65 -9.03 -0.56 -0.93
C ILE A 65 -8.56 -1.80 -1.69
N MET A 66 -9.10 -2.00 -2.89
CA MET A 66 -8.77 -3.10 -3.79
C MET A 66 -7.93 -2.60 -4.97
N LEU A 67 -6.77 -3.24 -5.18
CA LEU A 67 -5.77 -2.87 -6.20
C LEU A 67 -5.64 -3.91 -7.32
N ASP A 68 -6.50 -4.92 -7.33
CA ASP A 68 -6.57 -5.97 -8.35
C ASP A 68 -6.82 -5.42 -9.76
N TYR A 69 -7.51 -4.29 -9.89
CA TYR A 69 -7.76 -3.62 -11.18
C TYR A 69 -6.62 -2.71 -11.66
N TRP A 70 -5.62 -2.42 -10.82
CA TRP A 70 -4.59 -1.42 -11.16
C TRP A 70 -3.77 -1.83 -12.38
N THR A 71 -3.13 -2.99 -12.35
CA THR A 71 -2.28 -3.47 -13.46
C THR A 71 -3.09 -3.63 -14.75
N LEU A 72 -4.31 -4.15 -14.65
CA LEU A 72 -5.21 -4.34 -15.79
C LEU A 72 -5.66 -3.00 -16.40
N SER A 73 -5.80 -1.96 -15.58
CA SER A 73 -6.11 -0.61 -16.06
C SER A 73 -4.96 0.00 -16.87
N LEU A 74 -3.70 -0.30 -16.51
CA LEU A 74 -2.52 0.13 -17.28
C LEU A 74 -2.45 -0.57 -18.64
N GLU A 75 -2.87 -1.84 -18.69
CA GLU A 75 -2.97 -2.64 -19.92
C GLU A 75 -4.21 -2.29 -20.76
N LYS A 76 -5.06 -1.36 -20.29
CA LYS A 76 -6.34 -0.98 -20.92
C LYS A 76 -7.28 -2.17 -21.13
N LYS A 77 -7.17 -3.19 -20.28
CA LYS A 77 -8.06 -4.36 -20.23
C LYS A 77 -9.31 -4.13 -19.38
N VAL A 78 -9.39 -2.99 -18.71
CA VAL A 78 -10.53 -2.56 -17.90
C VAL A 78 -11.14 -1.33 -18.54
N ILE A 79 -12.46 -1.26 -18.56
CA ILE A 79 -13.22 -0.09 -19.02
C ILE A 79 -14.25 0.33 -17.98
N ILE A 80 -14.66 1.59 -18.04
CA ILE A 80 -15.84 2.09 -17.31
C ILE A 80 -17.06 1.90 -18.20
N GLY A 81 -17.83 0.86 -17.93
CA GLY A 81 -19.10 0.58 -18.60
C GLY A 81 -20.19 1.51 -18.08
N VAL A 82 -20.94 2.15 -18.98
CA VAL A 82 -22.12 2.97 -18.67
C VAL A 82 -23.35 2.23 -19.17
N LYS A 83 -24.23 1.81 -18.26
CA LYS A 83 -25.52 1.18 -18.57
C LYS A 83 -26.51 2.21 -19.13
N GLU A 84 -27.58 1.73 -19.74
CA GLU A 84 -28.66 2.58 -20.28
C GLU A 84 -29.33 3.47 -19.22
N ASN A 85 -29.41 2.99 -17.98
CA ASN A 85 -29.94 3.75 -16.82
C ASN A 85 -28.96 4.81 -16.28
N GLY A 86 -27.76 4.94 -16.86
CA GLY A 86 -26.72 5.88 -16.44
C GLY A 86 -25.82 5.38 -15.31
N GLU A 87 -26.05 4.17 -14.79
CA GLU A 87 -25.15 3.54 -13.82
C GLU A 87 -23.81 3.20 -14.47
N LYS A 88 -22.74 3.36 -13.69
CA LYS A 88 -21.39 3.05 -14.13
C LYS A 88 -20.90 1.82 -13.40
N LEU A 89 -20.09 0.98 -14.04
CA LEU A 89 -19.39 -0.14 -13.42
C LEU A 89 -18.01 -0.31 -14.05
N LEU A 90 -17.09 -0.89 -13.29
CA LEU A 90 -15.83 -1.35 -13.85
C LEU A 90 -16.04 -2.72 -14.49
N VAL A 91 -15.69 -2.83 -15.76
CA VAL A 91 -15.80 -4.05 -16.56
C VAL A 91 -14.39 -4.49 -16.92
N LYS A 92 -14.03 -5.70 -16.52
CA LYS A 92 -12.80 -6.38 -16.95
C LYS A 92 -13.09 -7.34 -18.11
N SER A 93 -14.23 -8.01 -18.07
CA SER A 93 -14.78 -8.86 -19.12
C SER A 93 -16.31 -8.93 -19.00
N GLU A 94 -16.98 -9.57 -19.94
CA GLU A 94 -18.45 -9.74 -19.91
C GLU A 94 -18.95 -10.42 -18.62
N ASP A 95 -18.17 -11.36 -18.08
CA ASP A 95 -18.53 -12.11 -16.87
C ASP A 95 -17.96 -11.49 -15.58
N GLU A 96 -16.98 -10.59 -15.67
CA GLU A 96 -16.27 -10.03 -14.51
C GLU A 96 -16.41 -8.51 -14.47
N TYR A 97 -17.32 -8.06 -13.61
CA TYR A 97 -17.59 -6.65 -13.35
C TYR A 97 -17.80 -6.37 -11.87
N THR A 98 -17.65 -5.11 -11.49
CA THR A 98 -17.89 -4.65 -10.11
C THR A 98 -19.35 -4.29 -9.89
N SER A 99 -19.75 -4.13 -8.61
CA SER A 99 -20.98 -3.43 -8.26
C SER A 99 -21.05 -2.02 -8.88
N PRO A 100 -22.25 -1.43 -9.00
CA PRO A 100 -22.42 -0.08 -9.49
C PRO A 100 -21.54 0.93 -8.75
N VAL A 101 -20.93 1.82 -9.52
CA VAL A 101 -20.08 2.89 -9.05
C VAL A 101 -20.95 3.99 -8.46
N SER A 102 -20.71 4.28 -7.20
CA SER A 102 -21.35 5.37 -6.46
C SER A 102 -20.68 6.71 -6.79
N LYS A 103 -19.35 6.75 -6.82
CA LYS A 103 -18.59 7.99 -7.07
C LYS A 103 -17.23 7.71 -7.70
N ILE A 104 -16.77 8.63 -8.54
CA ILE A 104 -15.44 8.59 -9.16
C ILE A 104 -14.73 9.89 -8.81
N PHE A 105 -13.52 9.78 -8.27
CA PHE A 105 -12.63 10.92 -8.04
C PHE A 105 -11.45 10.82 -8.99
N LYS A 106 -11.14 11.90 -9.69
CA LYS A 106 -9.92 12.02 -10.49
C LYS A 106 -8.83 12.66 -9.66
N ILE A 107 -7.71 11.97 -9.47
CA ILE A 107 -6.50 12.48 -8.83
C ILE A 107 -5.39 12.35 -9.87
N GLU A 108 -4.87 13.47 -10.36
CA GLU A 108 -3.80 13.50 -11.36
C GLU A 108 -4.11 12.64 -12.60
N THR A 109 -3.51 11.44 -12.66
CA THR A 109 -3.58 10.46 -13.75
C THR A 109 -4.25 9.16 -13.33
N GLU A 110 -5.05 9.22 -12.27
CA GLU A 110 -5.67 8.09 -11.61
C GLU A 110 -7.14 8.40 -11.29
N TYR A 111 -7.94 7.34 -11.26
CA TYR A 111 -9.30 7.37 -10.73
C TYR A 111 -9.37 6.54 -9.46
N ILE A 112 -9.97 7.12 -8.42
CA ILE A 112 -10.46 6.41 -7.23
C ILE A 112 -11.95 6.19 -7.43
N ILE A 113 -12.36 4.93 -7.46
CA ILE A 113 -13.71 4.50 -7.80
C ILE A 113 -14.34 3.86 -6.58
N LEU A 114 -15.41 4.46 -6.09
CA LEU A 114 -16.18 3.95 -4.97
C LEU A 114 -17.33 3.13 -5.50
N THR A 115 -17.38 1.87 -5.09
CA THR A 115 -18.55 1.01 -5.23
C THR A 115 -19.22 0.86 -3.87
N GLU A 116 -20.28 0.04 -3.79
CA GLU A 116 -21.01 -0.20 -2.54
C GLU A 116 -20.11 -0.73 -1.40
N ASN A 117 -19.23 -1.69 -1.69
CA ASN A 117 -18.47 -2.42 -0.66
C ASN A 117 -16.96 -2.21 -0.72
N SER A 118 -16.43 -1.55 -1.76
CA SER A 118 -14.99 -1.45 -1.97
C SER A 118 -14.60 -0.19 -2.75
N ILE A 119 -13.34 0.19 -2.58
CA ILE A 119 -12.69 1.31 -3.27
C ILE A 119 -11.66 0.73 -4.23
N TYR A 120 -11.76 1.06 -5.51
CA TYR A 120 -10.80 0.66 -6.53
C TYR A 120 -9.92 1.83 -6.96
N ILE A 121 -8.69 1.53 -7.36
CA ILE A 121 -7.79 2.51 -7.99
C ILE A 121 -7.43 2.01 -9.38
N VAL A 122 -7.60 2.88 -10.38
CA VAL A 122 -7.31 2.59 -11.79
C VAL A 122 -6.63 3.78 -12.45
N SER A 123 -5.90 3.54 -13.54
CA SER A 123 -5.35 4.61 -14.37
C SER A 123 -6.47 5.44 -15.02
N SER A 124 -6.24 6.75 -15.18
CA SER A 124 -7.19 7.62 -15.89
C SER A 124 -7.29 7.36 -17.39
N ASP A 125 -6.37 6.55 -17.93
CA ASP A 125 -6.26 6.25 -19.36
C ASP A 125 -7.21 5.16 -19.84
N ILE A 126 -8.01 4.56 -18.95
CA ILE A 126 -9.02 3.57 -19.31
C ILE A 126 -10.18 4.22 -20.07
N GLN A 127 -10.77 3.47 -21.00
CA GLN A 127 -11.88 3.95 -21.82
C GLN A 127 -13.20 3.90 -21.04
N SER A 128 -14.15 4.73 -21.47
CA SER A 128 -15.54 4.65 -21.01
C SER A 128 -16.46 4.40 -22.19
N ASN A 129 -17.18 3.28 -22.16
CA ASN A 129 -18.07 2.84 -23.24
C ASN A 129 -19.48 2.61 -22.70
N ARG A 130 -20.49 2.85 -23.55
CA ARG A 130 -21.86 2.45 -23.26
C ARG A 130 -21.99 0.95 -23.46
N ILE A 131 -22.61 0.27 -22.50
CA ILE A 131 -22.92 -1.16 -22.56
C ILE A 131 -24.43 -1.34 -22.53
N ASN A 132 -24.91 -2.30 -23.32
CA ASN A 132 -26.32 -2.60 -23.56
C ASN A 132 -26.78 -3.80 -22.75
#